data_AF-A0A0P0VQK8-F1
#
_entry.id   AF-A0A0P0VQK8-F1
#
_cell.length_a   1.000
_cell.length_b   1.000
_cell.length_c   1.000
_cell.angle_alpha   90.00
_cell.angle_beta   90.00
_cell.angle_gamma   90.00
#
_symmetry.space_group_name_H-M   'P 1'
#
loop_
_entity.id
_entity.type
_entity.pdbx_description
1 polymer ?
#
loop_
_entity_poly.entity_id
_entity_poly.type
_entity_poly.pdbx_seq_one_letter_code
_entity_poly.pdbx_strand_id
1 'polypeptide(L)'
;MASSSSPPPPPQIRCASFNQDNSLFYVGTKDGFRIFDAHTGKLHYQKNIGGIGNMEMYFRTNILAIVGTGEQPVLSPRCLRLIDTVAAVTKKDLNFKTSVLAVRLSRTRLVVVLQDRTFIYDVNSTTILEEIETVPNTKGLCAFAPNSEACYLAIPASTSKGSALVYKASEPELICQIDAHESPLAAMAFSSNGTYLATASGKGTIIRVFLVAQATKSHSFRRGTYPSTIYSLSFGPSDDLPDVLVATSSSGSLHMFFLDAARNRRNQTSKLLGSMIPGAITRALDPANHHIIHNVIPAGIKSCVAVHKVENSQNSSKLPALRTVVYIITHDGYFREYSINTTKSNESSWVLQRELNLLDTGCSTPQREEQHKD
;
A
#
# COMPACT_ATOMS: atom_id res chain seq x y z
N MET A 1 13.10 12.78 38.37
CA MET A 1 12.66 11.38 38.22
C MET A 1 12.44 11.13 36.74
N ALA A 2 13.30 10.35 36.10
CA ALA A 2 13.16 9.99 34.70
C ALA A 2 12.03 8.97 34.57
N SER A 3 10.97 9.31 33.82
CA SER A 3 9.88 8.39 33.51
C SER A 3 10.41 7.30 32.57
N SER A 4 10.66 6.11 33.11
CA SER A 4 10.93 4.91 32.33
C SER A 4 9.65 4.53 31.56
N SER A 5 9.51 5.00 30.34
CA SER A 5 8.50 4.47 29.41
C SER A 5 8.88 3.02 29.13
N SER A 6 8.02 2.07 29.53
CA SER A 6 8.13 0.69 29.10
C SER A 6 8.18 0.61 27.57
N PRO A 7 8.97 -0.31 26.99
CA PRO A 7 8.94 -0.51 25.55
C PRO A 7 7.52 -0.87 25.12
N PRO A 8 7.05 -0.38 23.95
CA PRO A 8 5.74 -0.73 23.45
C PRO A 8 5.63 -2.25 23.29
N PRO A 9 4.44 -2.84 23.54
CA PRO A 9 4.23 -4.28 23.38
C PRO A 9 4.61 -4.72 21.95
N PRO A 10 5.11 -5.96 21.78
CA PRO A 10 5.49 -6.45 20.46
C PRO A 10 4.31 -6.36 19.49
N PRO A 11 4.56 -6.04 18.20
CA PRO A 11 3.49 -5.89 17.22
C PRO A 11 2.70 -7.19 17.11
N GLN A 12 1.41 -7.11 17.39
CA GLN A 12 0.51 -8.26 17.36
C GLN A 12 0.18 -8.66 15.91
N ILE A 13 0.29 -7.70 14.98
CA ILE A 13 0.13 -7.90 13.54
C ILE A 13 1.51 -8.06 12.87
N ARG A 14 1.69 -9.17 12.17
CA ARG A 14 2.90 -9.48 11.39
C ARG A 14 2.84 -8.95 9.96
N CYS A 15 1.67 -9.07 9.33
CA CYS A 15 1.41 -8.57 7.99
C CYS A 15 -0.01 -8.03 7.88
N ALA A 16 -0.22 -7.01 7.05
CA ALA A 16 -1.53 -6.45 6.75
C ALA A 16 -1.50 -5.81 5.36
N SER A 17 -2.61 -5.92 4.63
CA SER A 17 -2.79 -5.25 3.35
C SER A 17 -4.28 -5.14 3.00
N PHE A 18 -4.60 -4.16 2.18
CA PHE A 18 -5.84 -4.11 1.43
C PHE A 18 -5.79 -5.07 0.24
N ASN A 19 -6.96 -5.52 -0.23
CA ASN A 19 -7.06 -6.15 -1.55
C ASN A 19 -6.96 -5.10 -2.67
N GLN A 20 -6.93 -5.56 -3.91
CA GLN A 20 -6.62 -4.77 -5.11
C GLN A 20 -7.57 -3.58 -5.36
N ASP A 21 -8.81 -3.66 -4.89
CA ASP A 21 -9.85 -2.63 -5.02
C ASP A 21 -10.14 -1.91 -3.69
N ASN A 22 -9.31 -2.10 -2.67
CA ASN A 22 -9.43 -1.51 -1.33
C ASN A 22 -10.78 -1.78 -0.65
N SER A 23 -11.48 -2.83 -1.05
CA SER A 23 -12.82 -3.16 -0.56
C SER A 23 -12.79 -4.13 0.62
N LEU A 24 -11.74 -4.94 0.74
CA LEU A 24 -11.43 -5.79 1.89
C LEU A 24 -10.02 -5.47 2.38
N PHE A 25 -9.73 -5.86 3.62
CA PHE A 25 -8.36 -5.90 4.12
C PHE A 25 -8.16 -7.10 5.03
N TYR A 26 -6.90 -7.52 5.18
CA TYR A 26 -6.54 -8.59 6.10
C TYR A 26 -5.50 -8.13 7.11
N VAL A 27 -5.48 -8.80 8.25
CA VAL A 27 -4.38 -8.78 9.21
C VAL A 27 -3.96 -10.22 9.53
N GLY A 28 -2.66 -10.49 9.44
CA GLY A 28 -2.03 -11.75 9.81
C GLY A 28 -1.30 -11.61 11.14
N THR A 29 -1.49 -12.60 12.01
CA THR A 29 -0.92 -12.66 13.36
C THR A 29 -0.05 -13.92 13.50
N LYS A 30 0.43 -14.18 14.72
CA LYS A 30 1.11 -15.45 15.07
C LYS A 30 0.15 -16.66 15.10
N ASP A 31 -1.15 -16.44 15.21
CA ASP A 31 -2.14 -17.49 15.42
C ASP A 31 -2.96 -17.78 14.15
N GLY A 32 -3.00 -16.85 13.20
CA GLY A 32 -3.75 -16.98 11.97
C GLY A 32 -3.95 -15.66 11.25
N PHE A 33 -5.09 -15.50 10.60
CA PHE A 33 -5.46 -14.25 9.93
C PHE A 33 -6.94 -13.93 10.08
N ARG A 34 -7.26 -12.65 9.89
CA ARG A 34 -8.62 -12.11 9.84
C ARG A 34 -8.75 -11.22 8.61
N ILE A 35 -9.87 -11.33 7.91
CA ILE A 35 -10.27 -10.50 6.77
C ILE A 35 -11.49 -9.70 7.20
N PHE A 36 -11.50 -8.41 6.89
CA PHE A 36 -12.57 -7.48 7.22
C PHE A 36 -13.08 -6.81 5.95
N ASP A 37 -14.37 -6.47 5.96
CA ASP A 37 -14.93 -5.58 4.97
C ASP A 37 -14.53 -4.14 5.29
N ALA A 38 -13.84 -3.47 4.35
CA ALA A 38 -13.27 -2.14 4.59
C ALA A 38 -14.36 -1.06 4.73
N HIS A 39 -15.51 -1.25 4.10
CA HIS A 39 -16.61 -0.29 4.15
C HIS A 39 -17.41 -0.38 5.43
N THR A 40 -17.64 -1.58 5.97
CA THR A 40 -18.47 -1.78 7.17
C THR A 40 -17.65 -2.00 8.44
N GLY A 41 -16.36 -2.32 8.32
CA GLY A 41 -15.50 -2.69 9.43
C GLY A 41 -15.77 -4.10 10.00
N LYS A 42 -16.74 -4.83 9.44
CA LYS A 42 -17.15 -6.13 9.95
C LYS A 42 -16.15 -7.21 9.59
N LEU A 43 -15.95 -8.15 10.50
CA LEU A 43 -15.19 -9.37 10.23
C LEU A 43 -15.89 -10.15 9.12
N HIS A 44 -15.17 -10.36 8.02
CA HIS A 44 -15.63 -11.08 6.84
C HIS A 44 -15.27 -12.57 6.92
N TYR A 45 -14.04 -12.87 7.33
CA TYR A 45 -13.54 -14.24 7.45
C TYR A 45 -12.39 -14.30 8.46
N GLN A 46 -12.24 -15.41 9.18
CA GLN A 46 -11.06 -15.65 10.01
C GLN A 46 -10.68 -17.12 10.02
N LYS A 47 -9.38 -17.39 10.18
CA LYS A 47 -8.89 -18.76 10.33
C LYS A 47 -7.64 -18.79 11.20
N ASN A 48 -7.66 -19.66 12.20
CA ASN A 48 -6.50 -19.94 13.05
C ASN A 48 -5.76 -21.14 12.47
N ILE A 49 -4.67 -20.87 11.75
CA ILE A 49 -3.84 -21.91 11.10
C ILE A 49 -2.38 -21.85 11.53
N GLY A 50 -2.02 -20.93 12.43
CA GLY A 50 -0.66 -20.62 12.82
C GLY A 50 -0.13 -19.35 12.17
N GLY A 51 1.15 -19.07 12.38
CA GLY A 51 1.77 -17.80 12.04
C GLY A 51 1.77 -17.50 10.54
N ILE A 52 1.20 -16.35 10.17
CA ILE A 52 1.15 -15.86 8.79
C ILE A 52 2.26 -14.84 8.57
N GLY A 53 3.18 -15.17 7.65
CA GLY A 53 4.30 -14.30 7.28
C GLY A 53 3.93 -13.34 6.16
N ASN A 54 3.25 -13.85 5.14
CA ASN A 54 2.75 -13.07 4.01
C ASN A 54 1.41 -13.66 3.55
N MET A 55 0.52 -12.81 3.05
CA MET A 55 -0.78 -13.22 2.53
C MET A 55 -1.20 -12.24 1.45
N GLU A 56 -1.85 -12.71 0.39
CA GLU A 56 -2.46 -11.84 -0.62
C GLU A 56 -3.87 -12.36 -0.92
N MET A 57 -4.84 -11.45 -0.94
CA MET A 57 -6.20 -11.76 -1.38
C MET A 57 -6.27 -11.71 -2.91
N TYR A 58 -7.10 -12.56 -3.50
CA TYR A 58 -7.43 -12.43 -4.92
C TYR A 58 -8.76 -11.66 -5.08
N PHE A 59 -8.68 -10.33 -5.11
CA PHE A 59 -9.85 -9.43 -5.09
C PHE A 59 -10.81 -9.76 -3.94
N ARG A 60 -12.10 -9.96 -4.23
CA ARG A 60 -13.13 -10.45 -3.30
C ARG A 60 -13.47 -11.94 -3.51
N THR A 61 -12.61 -12.69 -4.19
CA THR A 61 -12.83 -14.14 -4.36
C THR A 61 -12.55 -14.90 -3.06
N ASN A 62 -12.90 -16.19 -3.06
CA ASN A 62 -12.55 -17.13 -2.01
C ASN A 62 -11.08 -17.63 -2.07
N ILE A 63 -10.27 -17.10 -3.00
CA ILE A 63 -8.88 -17.53 -3.16
C ILE A 63 -7.94 -16.64 -2.39
N LEU A 64 -7.13 -17.27 -1.54
CA LEU A 64 -6.07 -16.62 -0.78
C LEU A 64 -4.73 -17.26 -1.11
N ALA A 65 -3.70 -16.44 -1.26
CA ALA A 65 -2.33 -16.87 -1.39
C ALA A 65 -1.64 -16.67 -0.03
N ILE A 66 -1.16 -17.74 0.60
CA ILE A 66 -0.67 -17.73 1.98
C ILE A 66 0.77 -18.26 2.05
N VAL A 67 1.61 -17.57 2.80
CA VAL A 67 2.96 -17.97 3.18
C VAL A 67 3.09 -17.96 4.70
N GLY A 68 3.57 -19.06 5.25
CA GLY A 68 3.74 -19.24 6.69
C GLY A 68 5.01 -18.63 7.27
N THR A 69 5.10 -18.56 8.60
CA THR A 69 6.32 -18.11 9.31
C THR A 69 7.36 -19.21 9.53
N GLY A 70 7.01 -20.48 9.34
CA GLY A 70 7.84 -21.64 9.64
C GLY A 70 7.70 -22.16 11.08
N GLU A 71 6.91 -21.50 11.93
CA GLU A 71 6.66 -21.94 13.30
C GLU A 71 5.87 -23.26 13.36
N GLN A 72 5.06 -23.52 12.32
CA GLN A 72 4.36 -24.78 12.14
C GLN A 72 4.91 -25.52 10.91
N PRO A 73 5.11 -26.86 10.94
CA PRO A 73 5.70 -27.61 9.83
C PRO A 73 4.95 -27.45 8.49
N VAL A 74 3.63 -27.29 8.57
CA VAL A 74 2.77 -27.09 7.40
C VAL A 74 2.95 -25.68 6.81
N LEU A 75 3.31 -24.69 7.61
CA LEU A 75 3.38 -23.28 7.22
C LEU A 75 4.83 -22.82 7.02
N SER A 76 5.49 -23.36 5.99
CA SER A 76 6.86 -22.96 5.61
C SER A 76 6.92 -21.56 4.98
N PRO A 77 7.96 -20.75 5.27
CA PRO A 77 8.19 -19.47 4.58
C PRO A 77 8.64 -19.64 3.13
N ARG A 78 8.95 -20.87 2.70
CA ARG A 78 9.38 -21.21 1.34
C ARG A 78 8.27 -21.90 0.52
N CYS A 79 7.04 -21.91 1.03
CA CYS A 79 5.91 -22.56 0.39
C CYS A 79 4.76 -21.55 0.27
N LEU A 80 4.38 -21.23 -0.96
CA LEU A 80 3.18 -20.45 -1.25
C LEU A 80 2.01 -21.40 -1.45
N ARG A 81 0.95 -21.22 -0.66
CA ARG A 81 -0.28 -22.02 -0.75
C ARG A 81 -1.41 -21.19 -1.31
N LEU A 82 -2.02 -21.65 -2.41
CA LEU A 82 -3.27 -21.11 -2.92
C LEU A 82 -4.42 -21.92 -2.32
N ILE A 83 -5.21 -21.29 -1.46
CA ILE A 83 -6.32 -21.94 -0.76
C ILE A 83 -7.66 -21.41 -1.24
N ASP A 84 -8.66 -22.28 -1.22
CA ASP A 84 -10.06 -21.93 -1.40
C ASP A 84 -10.76 -21.90 -0.04
N THR A 85 -11.24 -20.74 0.39
CA THR A 85 -11.85 -20.59 1.71
C THR A 85 -13.23 -21.23 1.82
N VAL A 86 -13.93 -21.43 0.70
CA VAL A 86 -15.28 -22.02 0.67
C VAL A 86 -15.18 -23.55 0.60
N ALA A 87 -14.35 -24.06 -0.31
CA ALA A 87 -14.14 -25.49 -0.43
C ALA A 87 -13.24 -26.05 0.69
N ALA A 88 -12.61 -25.18 1.49
CA ALA A 88 -11.70 -25.51 2.57
C ALA A 88 -10.50 -26.39 2.15
N VAL A 89 -10.19 -26.42 0.85
CA VAL A 89 -9.10 -27.21 0.28
C VAL A 89 -7.96 -26.31 -0.22
N THR A 90 -6.76 -26.88 -0.24
CA THR A 90 -5.61 -26.27 -0.90
C THR A 90 -5.70 -26.58 -2.38
N LYS A 91 -5.77 -25.55 -3.24
CA LYS A 91 -5.78 -25.72 -4.69
C LYS A 91 -4.38 -26.04 -5.23
N LYS A 92 -3.35 -25.39 -4.67
CA LYS A 92 -1.97 -25.54 -5.14
C LYS A 92 -0.95 -25.15 -4.07
N ASP A 93 0.14 -25.91 -3.98
CA ASP A 93 1.35 -25.53 -3.25
C ASP A 93 2.49 -25.29 -4.25
N LEU A 94 3.19 -24.16 -4.10
CA LEU A 94 4.38 -23.80 -4.86
C LEU A 94 5.57 -23.70 -3.91
N ASN A 95 6.60 -24.52 -4.16
CA ASN A 95 7.78 -24.60 -3.30
C ASN A 95 8.96 -23.85 -3.90
N PHE A 96 9.68 -23.11 -3.06
CA PHE A 96 10.77 -22.24 -3.45
C PHE A 96 12.07 -22.61 -2.74
N LYS A 97 13.20 -22.23 -3.34
CA LYS A 97 14.53 -22.49 -2.76
C LYS A 97 14.76 -21.65 -1.50
N THR A 98 14.32 -20.39 -1.53
CA THR A 98 14.44 -19.42 -0.43
C THR A 98 13.06 -18.89 -0.01
N SER A 99 13.02 -18.08 1.04
CA SER A 99 11.77 -17.55 1.58
C SER A 99 11.05 -16.63 0.59
N VAL A 100 9.74 -16.75 0.53
CA VAL A 100 8.86 -15.86 -0.22
C VAL A 100 8.70 -14.56 0.58
N LEU A 101 9.08 -13.44 -0.02
CA LEU A 101 9.09 -12.12 0.63
C LEU A 101 7.86 -11.28 0.28
N ALA A 102 7.35 -11.41 -0.95
CA ALA A 102 6.09 -10.80 -1.36
C ALA A 102 5.35 -11.65 -2.39
N VAL A 103 4.02 -11.53 -2.37
CA VAL A 103 3.11 -12.17 -3.33
C VAL A 103 2.18 -11.09 -3.86
N ARG A 104 1.96 -11.06 -5.18
CA ARG A 104 1.00 -10.15 -5.82
C ARG A 104 0.13 -10.90 -6.81
N LEU A 105 -1.14 -10.50 -6.90
CA LEU A 105 -2.14 -11.16 -7.74
C LEU A 105 -2.87 -10.15 -8.60
N SER A 106 -3.03 -10.48 -9.89
CA SER A 106 -3.97 -9.86 -10.82
C SER A 106 -4.91 -10.94 -11.37
N ARG A 107 -5.81 -10.56 -12.28
CA ARG A 107 -6.71 -11.52 -12.93
C ARG A 107 -6.02 -12.55 -13.80
N THR A 108 -4.77 -12.28 -14.21
CA THR A 108 -4.02 -13.10 -15.17
C THR A 108 -2.66 -13.54 -14.64
N ARG A 109 -2.11 -12.86 -13.63
CA ARG A 109 -0.74 -13.08 -13.14
C ARG A 109 -0.69 -13.31 -11.63
N LEU A 110 0.15 -14.26 -11.23
CA LEU A 110 0.66 -14.43 -9.88
C LEU A 110 2.14 -14.06 -9.88
N VAL A 111 2.54 -13.09 -9.08
CA VAL A 111 3.95 -12.69 -8.92
C VAL A 111 4.45 -13.15 -7.56
N VAL A 112 5.61 -13.79 -7.54
CA VAL A 112 6.28 -14.24 -6.31
C VAL A 112 7.68 -13.64 -6.23
N VAL A 113 7.94 -12.85 -5.20
CA VAL A 113 9.22 -12.17 -4.98
C VAL A 113 10.00 -12.89 -3.90
N LEU A 114 11.23 -13.29 -4.23
CA LEU A 114 12.23 -13.82 -3.31
C LEU A 114 13.34 -12.79 -3.15
N GLN A 115 14.42 -13.13 -2.44
CA GLN A 115 15.54 -12.21 -2.25
C GLN A 115 16.24 -11.86 -3.57
N ASP A 116 16.60 -12.85 -4.38
CA ASP A 116 17.44 -12.64 -5.57
C ASP A 116 16.71 -13.01 -6.88
N ARG A 117 15.42 -13.36 -6.79
CA ARG A 117 14.60 -13.77 -7.93
C ARG A 117 13.17 -13.31 -7.78
N THR A 118 12.53 -12.97 -8.90
CA THR A 118 11.09 -12.75 -8.99
C THR A 118 10.50 -13.64 -10.09
N PHE A 119 9.43 -14.35 -9.77
CA PHE A 119 8.72 -15.21 -10.71
C PHE A 119 7.40 -14.57 -11.11
N ILE A 120 7.08 -14.62 -12.40
CA ILE A 120 5.76 -14.27 -12.94
C ILE A 120 5.13 -15.56 -13.44
N TYR A 121 3.98 -15.91 -12.87
CA TYR A 121 3.19 -17.08 -13.24
C TYR A 121 1.91 -16.66 -13.96
N ASP A 122 1.41 -17.53 -14.82
CA ASP A 122 -0.01 -17.52 -15.19
C ASP A 122 -0.84 -17.98 -13.98
N VAL A 123 -1.82 -17.17 -13.56
CA VAL A 123 -2.55 -17.42 -12.31
C VAL A 123 -3.41 -18.69 -12.37
N ASN A 124 -3.88 -19.07 -13.55
CA ASN A 124 -4.81 -20.19 -13.73
C ASN A 124 -4.06 -21.52 -13.85
N SER A 125 -3.07 -21.57 -14.75
CA SER A 125 -2.29 -22.78 -15.03
C SER A 125 -1.14 -22.97 -14.04
N THR A 126 -0.73 -21.93 -13.31
CA THR A 126 0.43 -21.91 -12.40
C THR A 126 1.75 -22.26 -13.10
N THR A 127 1.80 -22.04 -14.41
CA THR A 127 3.03 -22.16 -15.20
C THR A 127 3.89 -20.91 -15.01
N ILE A 128 5.21 -21.08 -14.95
CA ILE A 128 6.15 -19.96 -14.92
C ILE A 128 6.17 -19.36 -16.32
N LEU A 129 5.83 -18.08 -16.42
CA LEU A 129 5.93 -17.31 -17.67
C LEU A 129 7.29 -16.62 -17.78
N GLU A 130 7.81 -16.13 -16.65
CA GLU A 130 9.10 -15.45 -16.59
C GLU A 130 9.78 -15.65 -15.24
N GLU A 131 11.10 -15.82 -15.26
CA GLU A 131 11.96 -15.88 -14.07
C GLU A 131 13.02 -14.77 -14.16
N ILE A 132 12.85 -13.75 -13.33
CA ILE A 132 13.70 -12.57 -13.32
C ILE A 132 14.75 -12.71 -12.22
N GLU A 133 16.03 -12.73 -12.59
CA GLU A 133 17.12 -12.58 -11.64
C GLU A 133 17.22 -11.12 -11.20
N THR A 134 17.18 -10.88 -9.89
CA THR A 134 17.11 -9.52 -9.32
C THR A 134 18.37 -9.19 -8.54
N VAL A 135 18.60 -7.90 -8.33
CA VAL A 135 19.50 -7.49 -7.24
C VAL A 135 18.94 -7.96 -5.89
N PRO A 136 19.78 -8.11 -4.84
CA PRO A 136 19.30 -8.54 -3.52
C PRO A 136 18.19 -7.63 -2.96
N ASN A 137 16.99 -8.18 -2.89
CA ASN A 137 15.76 -7.55 -2.43
C ASN A 137 15.32 -8.14 -1.08
N THR A 138 16.12 -7.95 -0.05
CA THR A 138 15.93 -8.54 1.30
C THR A 138 14.63 -8.13 1.99
N LYS A 139 13.95 -7.09 1.50
CA LYS A 139 12.66 -6.60 2.03
C LYS A 139 11.45 -7.03 1.18
N GLY A 140 11.65 -7.73 0.07
CA GLY A 140 10.57 -8.08 -0.86
C GLY A 140 9.88 -6.86 -1.48
N LEU A 141 10.59 -5.73 -1.61
CA LEU A 141 10.03 -4.50 -2.14
C LEU A 141 9.61 -4.72 -3.60
N CYS A 142 8.34 -4.49 -3.90
CA CYS A 142 7.79 -4.47 -5.25
C CYS A 142 6.56 -3.57 -5.28
N ALA A 143 6.22 -3.05 -6.46
CA ALA A 143 4.90 -2.50 -6.74
C ALA A 143 4.28 -3.28 -7.89
N PHE A 144 2.96 -3.44 -7.84
CA PHE A 144 2.22 -4.20 -8.85
C PHE A 144 0.92 -3.50 -9.20
N ALA A 145 0.68 -3.27 -10.48
CA ALA A 145 -0.59 -2.76 -11.00
C ALA A 145 -1.44 -3.97 -11.43
N PRO A 146 -2.55 -4.28 -10.72
CA PRO A 146 -3.31 -5.51 -10.95
C PRO A 146 -4.30 -5.44 -12.14
N ASN A 147 -4.29 -4.34 -12.90
CA ASN A 147 -5.13 -4.15 -14.09
C ASN A 147 -4.70 -5.12 -15.20
N SER A 148 -5.62 -5.85 -15.82
CA SER A 148 -5.28 -6.86 -16.83
C SER A 148 -4.55 -6.28 -18.06
N GLU A 149 -4.98 -5.12 -18.55
CA GLU A 149 -4.41 -4.47 -19.74
C GLU A 149 -3.09 -3.75 -19.37
N ALA A 150 -3.11 -3.01 -18.26
CA ALA A 150 -1.98 -2.27 -17.72
C ALA A 150 -1.35 -3.01 -16.52
N CYS A 151 -1.04 -4.30 -16.73
CA CYS A 151 -0.48 -5.15 -15.69
C CYS A 151 1.02 -4.91 -15.61
N TYR A 152 1.47 -4.09 -14.66
CA TYR A 152 2.88 -3.72 -14.51
C TYR A 152 3.46 -4.23 -13.19
N LEU A 153 4.73 -4.62 -13.22
CA LEU A 153 5.53 -4.98 -12.06
C LEU A 153 6.75 -4.06 -11.98
N ALA A 154 6.98 -3.47 -10.82
CA ALA A 154 8.20 -2.71 -10.53
C ALA A 154 8.97 -3.38 -9.41
N ILE A 155 10.27 -3.60 -9.63
CA ILE A 155 11.21 -4.20 -8.67
C ILE A 155 12.50 -3.37 -8.61
N PRO A 156 13.23 -3.36 -7.49
CA PRO A 156 14.50 -2.64 -7.38
C PRO A 156 15.51 -3.08 -8.43
N ALA A 157 16.20 -2.11 -9.05
CA ALA A 157 17.29 -2.33 -10.00
C ALA A 157 18.68 -2.19 -9.36
N SER A 158 18.75 -1.65 -8.13
CA SER A 158 20.00 -1.39 -7.42
C SER A 158 19.82 -1.50 -5.90
N THR A 159 20.87 -1.96 -5.21
CA THR A 159 20.95 -1.99 -3.74
C THR A 159 21.58 -0.73 -3.14
N SER A 160 22.19 0.13 -3.97
CA SER A 160 22.88 1.36 -3.55
C SER A 160 22.20 2.63 -4.07
N LYS A 161 21.52 2.55 -5.21
CA LYS A 161 20.73 3.64 -5.80
C LYS A 161 19.24 3.34 -5.76
N GLY A 162 18.43 4.37 -5.84
CA GLY A 162 16.98 4.26 -5.87
C GLY A 162 16.47 4.09 -7.29
N SER A 163 16.75 2.95 -7.91
CA SER A 163 16.33 2.64 -9.28
C SER A 163 15.36 1.47 -9.31
N ALA A 164 14.41 1.47 -10.25
CA ALA A 164 13.42 0.40 -10.42
C ALA A 164 13.40 -0.11 -11.87
N LEU A 165 13.38 -1.43 -12.06
CA LEU A 165 13.02 -2.06 -13.33
C LEU A 165 11.50 -2.15 -13.39
N VAL A 166 10.91 -1.80 -14.54
CA VAL A 166 9.47 -1.88 -14.78
C VAL A 166 9.20 -2.87 -15.90
N TYR A 167 8.46 -3.92 -15.58
CA TYR A 167 8.03 -4.96 -16.49
C TYR A 167 6.54 -4.81 -16.81
N LYS A 168 6.16 -5.05 -18.07
CA LYS A 168 4.77 -5.37 -18.41
C LYS A 168 4.56 -6.83 -18.03
N ALA A 169 3.82 -7.12 -16.98
CA ALA A 169 3.62 -8.47 -16.47
C ALA A 169 2.58 -9.25 -17.30
N SER A 170 1.67 -8.57 -18.01
CA SER A 170 0.73 -9.21 -18.95
C SER A 170 1.45 -9.87 -20.13
N GLU A 171 2.52 -9.27 -20.61
CA GLU A 171 3.45 -9.84 -21.59
C GLU A 171 4.85 -9.66 -21.00
N PRO A 172 5.35 -10.62 -20.21
CA PRO A 172 6.56 -10.46 -19.41
C PRO A 172 7.76 -9.90 -20.19
N GLU A 173 7.88 -8.58 -20.17
CA GLU A 173 8.84 -7.81 -20.95
C GLU A 173 9.32 -6.65 -20.10
N LEU A 174 10.64 -6.43 -20.09
CA LEU A 174 11.23 -5.24 -19.47
C LEU A 174 10.94 -4.02 -20.34
N ILE A 175 10.15 -3.08 -19.83
CA ILE A 175 9.74 -1.87 -20.56
C ILE A 175 10.75 -0.74 -20.34
N CYS A 176 11.19 -0.53 -19.09
CA CYS A 176 12.14 0.53 -18.77
C CYS A 176 12.83 0.35 -17.41
N GLN A 177 13.88 1.13 -17.20
CA GLN A 177 14.45 1.39 -15.89
C GLN A 177 14.19 2.85 -15.51
N ILE A 178 13.78 3.08 -14.26
CA ILE A 178 13.56 4.42 -13.70
C ILE A 178 14.60 4.67 -12.61
N ASP A 179 15.52 5.60 -12.87
CA ASP A 179 16.49 6.09 -11.89
C ASP A 179 15.86 7.19 -11.02
N ALA A 180 15.21 6.77 -9.94
CA ALA A 180 14.35 7.64 -9.17
C ALA A 180 15.07 8.42 -8.05
N HIS A 181 16.08 7.85 -7.37
CA HIS A 181 16.73 8.48 -6.22
C HIS A 181 18.23 8.11 -6.08
N GLU A 182 18.98 8.94 -5.38
CA GLU A 182 20.41 8.70 -5.04
C GLU A 182 20.61 7.70 -3.89
N SER A 183 19.54 7.14 -3.35
CA SER A 183 19.60 6.21 -2.21
C SER A 183 18.57 5.10 -2.43
N PRO A 184 18.80 3.89 -1.88
CA PRO A 184 17.98 2.72 -2.18
C PRO A 184 16.49 2.97 -1.98
N LEU A 185 15.67 2.35 -2.82
CA LEU A 185 14.21 2.44 -2.72
C LEU A 185 13.73 1.83 -1.40
N ALA A 186 12.75 2.48 -0.78
CA ALA A 186 12.10 2.02 0.45
C ALA A 186 10.60 1.78 0.26
N ALA A 187 9.95 2.50 -0.66
CA ALA A 187 8.54 2.31 -1.00
C ALA A 187 8.31 2.58 -2.49
N MET A 188 7.37 1.81 -3.06
CA MET A 188 6.87 1.97 -4.43
C MET A 188 5.37 1.68 -4.45
N ALA A 189 4.63 2.35 -5.33
CA ALA A 189 3.22 2.02 -5.60
C ALA A 189 2.85 2.44 -7.03
N PHE A 190 2.07 1.62 -7.73
CA PHE A 190 1.44 2.01 -8.99
C PHE A 190 0.07 2.63 -8.73
N SER A 191 -0.38 3.51 -9.62
CA SER A 191 -1.80 3.81 -9.75
C SER A 191 -2.55 2.58 -10.27
N SER A 192 -3.84 2.45 -9.94
CA SER A 192 -4.64 1.26 -10.30
C SER A 192 -4.73 1.00 -11.82
N ASN A 193 -4.62 2.05 -12.62
CA ASN A 193 -4.59 2.00 -14.09
C ASN A 193 -3.18 1.84 -14.69
N GLY A 194 -2.12 1.74 -13.87
CA GLY A 194 -0.74 1.58 -14.33
C GLY A 194 -0.11 2.83 -14.96
N THR A 195 -0.79 3.98 -14.98
CA THR A 195 -0.28 5.23 -15.55
C THR A 195 0.94 5.77 -14.80
N TYR A 196 0.90 5.71 -13.46
CA TYR A 196 1.89 6.32 -12.59
C TYR A 196 2.61 5.30 -11.72
N LEU A 197 3.91 5.50 -11.52
CA LEU A 197 4.69 4.86 -10.46
C LEU A 197 5.18 5.91 -9.46
N ALA A 198 4.73 5.82 -8.21
CA ALA A 198 5.26 6.59 -7.09
C ALA A 198 6.43 5.83 -6.43
N THR A 199 7.48 6.56 -6.04
CA THR A 199 8.67 5.99 -5.39
C THR A 199 9.16 6.89 -4.25
N ALA A 200 9.72 6.27 -3.22
CA ALA A 200 10.46 6.94 -2.16
C ALA A 200 11.71 6.14 -1.79
N SER A 201 12.81 6.84 -1.51
CA SER A 201 14.05 6.23 -1.03
C SER A 201 14.04 6.04 0.49
N GLY A 202 15.06 5.35 1.02
CA GLY A 202 15.29 5.19 2.47
C GLY A 202 15.44 6.51 3.23
N LYS A 203 15.75 7.63 2.56
CA LYS A 203 15.71 8.96 3.18
C LYS A 203 14.27 9.45 3.42
N GLY A 204 13.35 9.08 2.54
CA GLY A 204 11.92 9.39 2.63
C GLY A 204 11.56 10.88 2.73
N THR A 205 12.46 11.79 2.35
CA THR A 205 12.23 13.24 2.36
C THR A 205 11.50 13.72 1.11
N ILE A 206 11.66 13.00 0.00
CA ILE A 206 11.07 13.30 -1.31
C ILE A 206 10.36 12.05 -1.84
N ILE A 207 9.16 12.24 -2.34
CA ILE A 207 8.39 11.25 -3.08
C ILE A 207 8.37 11.70 -4.54
N ARG A 208 8.68 10.79 -5.47
CA ARG A 208 8.67 11.09 -6.91
C ARG A 208 7.64 10.24 -7.61
N VAL A 209 6.97 10.81 -8.59
CA VAL A 209 5.97 10.13 -9.44
C VAL A 209 6.44 10.17 -10.87
N PHE A 210 6.35 9.04 -11.56
CA PHE A 210 6.79 8.86 -12.94
C PHE A 210 5.63 8.40 -13.81
N LEU A 211 5.58 8.88 -15.05
CA LEU A 211 4.71 8.31 -16.09
C LEU A 211 5.37 7.04 -16.61
N VAL A 212 4.69 5.90 -16.47
CA VAL A 212 5.24 4.58 -16.76
C VAL A 212 5.56 4.43 -18.25
N ALA A 213 4.61 4.77 -19.12
CA ALA A 213 4.74 4.64 -20.57
C ALA A 213 5.89 5.47 -21.18
N GLN A 214 6.32 6.54 -20.50
CA GLN A 214 7.36 7.45 -20.99
C GLN A 214 8.68 7.32 -20.21
N ALA A 215 8.68 6.60 -19.09
CA ALA A 215 9.77 6.60 -18.11
C ALA A 215 10.19 8.01 -17.64
N THR A 216 9.30 8.99 -17.71
CA THR A 216 9.59 10.39 -17.35
C THR A 216 9.06 10.74 -15.97
N LYS A 217 9.81 11.57 -15.26
CA LYS A 217 9.36 12.11 -13.96
C LYS A 217 8.21 13.10 -14.19
N SER A 218 7.05 12.76 -13.67
CA SER A 218 5.85 13.59 -13.68
C SER A 218 5.83 14.58 -12.51
N HIS A 219 6.09 14.10 -11.29
CA HIS A 219 6.05 14.92 -10.08
C HIS A 219 7.22 14.62 -9.14
N SER A 220 7.53 15.61 -8.31
CA SER A 220 8.42 15.48 -7.15
C SER A 220 7.75 16.22 -6.01
N PHE A 221 7.60 15.58 -4.86
CA PHE A 221 6.93 16.14 -3.69
C PHE A 221 7.85 16.06 -2.49
N ARG A 222 8.05 17.18 -1.80
CA ARG A 222 8.80 17.21 -0.55
C ARG A 222 7.86 16.83 0.61
N ARG A 223 8.06 15.64 1.17
CA ARG A 223 7.33 15.16 2.36
C ARG A 223 7.74 15.92 3.62
N GLY A 224 9.02 16.27 3.75
CA GLY A 224 9.51 17.04 4.90
C GLY A 224 11.00 17.36 4.81
N THR A 225 11.48 18.14 5.78
CA THR A 225 12.91 18.47 5.92
C THR A 225 13.70 17.29 6.45
N TYR A 226 13.18 16.64 7.49
CA TYR A 226 13.86 15.55 8.18
C TYR A 226 13.54 14.17 7.58
N PRO A 227 14.51 13.25 7.51
CA PRO A 227 14.27 11.86 7.10
C PRO A 227 13.17 11.18 7.92
N SER A 228 12.39 10.32 7.26
CA SER A 228 11.34 9.49 7.87
C SER A 228 11.08 8.33 6.93
N THR A 229 11.06 7.11 7.47
CA THR A 229 10.79 5.90 6.69
C THR A 229 9.37 5.96 6.17
N ILE A 230 9.19 5.95 4.85
CA ILE A 230 7.87 5.80 4.24
C ILE A 230 7.40 4.37 4.46
N TYR A 231 6.22 4.21 5.07
CA TYR A 231 5.65 2.90 5.34
C TYR A 231 4.73 2.44 4.22
N SER A 232 3.92 3.33 3.66
CA SER A 232 2.99 2.98 2.59
C SER A 232 2.72 4.18 1.69
N LEU A 233 2.54 3.90 0.41
CA LEU A 233 2.12 4.84 -0.63
C LEU A 233 0.82 4.30 -1.23
N SER A 234 -0.14 5.17 -1.54
CA SER A 234 -1.39 4.75 -2.19
C SER A 234 -1.95 5.85 -3.08
N PHE A 235 -2.28 5.50 -4.31
CA PHE A 235 -3.05 6.34 -5.21
C PHE A 235 -4.55 6.21 -4.94
N GLY A 236 -5.30 7.28 -5.24
CA GLY A 236 -6.75 7.23 -5.39
C GLY A 236 -7.21 6.25 -6.47
N PRO A 237 -8.47 5.80 -6.43
CA PRO A 237 -9.07 5.08 -7.54
C PRO A 237 -8.94 5.89 -8.83
N SER A 238 -8.58 5.25 -9.94
CA SER A 238 -8.34 5.94 -11.23
C SER A 238 -9.57 6.61 -11.83
N ASP A 239 -10.76 6.19 -11.43
CA ASP A 239 -12.04 6.75 -11.91
C ASP A 239 -12.45 7.99 -11.09
N ASP A 240 -11.83 8.18 -9.92
CA ASP A 240 -12.07 9.33 -9.07
C ASP A 240 -11.08 10.45 -9.44
N LEU A 241 -11.62 11.66 -9.64
CA LEU A 241 -10.82 12.85 -9.95
C LEU A 241 -10.91 13.88 -8.82
N PRO A 242 -9.84 14.63 -8.54
CA PRO A 242 -8.51 14.56 -9.17
C PRO A 242 -7.66 13.40 -8.65
N ASP A 243 -6.60 13.05 -9.39
CA ASP A 243 -5.59 12.09 -8.95
C ASP A 243 -4.95 12.52 -7.62
N VAL A 244 -5.07 11.65 -6.61
CA VAL A 244 -4.50 11.82 -5.27
C VAL A 244 -3.44 10.75 -5.01
N LEU A 245 -2.34 11.15 -4.37
CA LEU A 245 -1.36 10.25 -3.77
C LEU A 245 -1.25 10.53 -2.28
N VAL A 246 -1.32 9.50 -1.45
CA VAL A 246 -1.06 9.60 -0.01
C VAL A 246 0.18 8.81 0.40
N ALA A 247 0.83 9.27 1.46
CA ALA A 247 1.99 8.63 2.05
C ALA A 247 1.92 8.65 3.58
N THR A 248 2.08 7.49 4.22
CA THR A 248 2.31 7.39 5.67
C THR A 248 3.78 7.14 5.94
N SER A 249 4.26 7.59 7.10
CA SER A 249 5.67 7.43 7.47
C SER A 249 5.89 7.24 8.97
N SER A 250 7.13 6.91 9.35
CA SER A 250 7.54 6.71 10.74
C SER A 250 7.32 7.90 11.68
N SER A 251 7.12 9.11 11.15
CA SER A 251 6.80 10.30 11.95
C SER A 251 5.36 10.33 12.47
N GLY A 252 4.51 9.38 12.09
CA GLY A 252 3.11 9.35 12.50
C GLY A 252 2.19 10.26 11.67
N SER A 253 2.72 10.88 10.62
CA SER A 253 1.97 11.78 9.73
C SER A 253 1.52 11.08 8.45
N LEU A 254 0.37 11.54 7.93
CA LEU A 254 -0.08 11.29 6.57
C LEU A 254 0.16 12.55 5.74
N HIS A 255 0.70 12.34 4.55
CA HIS A 255 0.93 13.39 3.56
C HIS A 255 0.09 13.08 2.33
N MET A 256 -0.69 14.05 1.87
CA MET A 256 -1.55 13.94 0.70
C MET A 256 -1.13 14.96 -0.37
N PHE A 257 -1.02 14.49 -1.60
CA PHE A 257 -0.55 15.24 -2.76
C PHE A 257 -1.58 15.14 -3.90
N PHE A 258 -1.78 16.24 -4.62
CA PHE A 258 -2.58 16.27 -5.84
C PHE A 258 -1.69 16.28 -7.07
N LEU A 259 -2.03 15.46 -8.07
CA LEU A 259 -1.30 15.38 -9.33
C LEU A 259 -1.85 16.33 -10.41
N ASP A 260 -3.00 16.95 -10.17
CA ASP A 260 -3.58 17.94 -11.10
C ASP A 260 -2.81 19.27 -11.08
N ALA A 261 -2.29 19.65 -12.24
CA ALA A 261 -1.56 20.90 -12.46
C ALA A 261 -2.40 22.15 -12.17
N ALA A 262 -3.73 22.13 -12.36
CA ALA A 262 -4.59 23.30 -12.11
C ALA A 262 -4.62 23.67 -10.62
N ARG A 263 -4.61 22.65 -9.75
CA ARG A 263 -4.51 22.79 -8.29
C ARG A 263 -3.13 23.26 -7.87
N ASN A 264 -2.11 22.81 -8.61
CA ASN A 264 -0.72 23.13 -8.30
C ASN A 264 -0.31 24.59 -8.62
N ARG A 265 -1.04 25.31 -9.48
CA ARG A 265 -0.66 26.66 -9.98
C ARG A 265 -1.08 27.86 -9.13
N ARG A 266 -2.10 27.75 -8.26
CA ARG A 266 -2.78 28.94 -7.71
C ARG A 266 -2.07 29.61 -6.52
N ASN A 267 -1.19 28.90 -5.82
CA ASN A 267 -0.45 29.48 -4.68
C ASN A 267 0.79 30.29 -5.09
N GLN A 268 1.03 30.48 -6.40
CA GLN A 268 2.18 31.26 -6.92
C GLN A 268 1.89 32.76 -7.07
N THR A 269 0.64 33.23 -7.01
CA THR A 269 0.31 34.64 -7.26
C THR A 269 0.62 35.58 -6.08
N SER A 270 1.12 35.08 -4.94
CA SER A 270 1.46 35.91 -3.76
C SER A 270 2.96 36.08 -3.47
N LYS A 271 3.87 35.53 -4.29
CA LYS A 271 5.33 35.62 -4.06
C LYS A 271 6.13 36.10 -5.27
N LEU A 272 5.62 37.12 -5.97
CA LEU A 272 6.28 37.71 -7.13
C LEU A 272 7.29 38.83 -6.76
N LEU A 273 8.09 38.61 -5.71
CA LEU A 273 9.22 39.46 -5.33
C LEU A 273 10.34 38.56 -4.77
N GLY A 274 11.13 37.93 -5.66
CA GLY A 274 12.34 37.22 -5.23
C GLY A 274 12.87 36.15 -6.18
N SER A 275 13.84 36.55 -7.01
CA SER A 275 14.84 35.74 -7.73
C SER A 275 14.48 35.15 -9.11
N MET A 276 15.32 35.53 -10.07
CA MET A 276 15.44 34.94 -11.40
C MET A 276 16.24 33.64 -11.31
N ILE A 277 15.59 32.48 -11.51
CA ILE A 277 16.25 31.19 -11.76
C ILE A 277 15.43 30.43 -12.84
N PRO A 278 16.05 29.77 -13.83
CA PRO A 278 15.34 29.12 -14.94
C PRO A 278 14.26 28.10 -14.53
N GLY A 279 13.05 28.30 -15.06
CA GLY A 279 11.77 27.81 -14.50
C GLY A 279 11.36 26.36 -14.74
N ALA A 280 12.27 25.43 -15.03
CA ALA A 280 11.91 24.01 -15.22
C ALA A 280 12.13 23.14 -13.97
N ILE A 281 13.07 23.51 -13.09
CA ILE A 281 13.53 22.64 -11.99
C ILE A 281 12.87 22.99 -10.64
N THR A 282 12.39 24.23 -10.46
CA THR A 282 11.81 24.71 -9.19
C THR A 282 10.32 24.40 -9.02
N ARG A 283 9.61 24.01 -10.09
CA ARG A 283 8.14 23.87 -10.10
C ARG A 283 7.59 22.78 -9.16
N ALA A 284 8.44 21.91 -8.63
CA ALA A 284 8.05 20.72 -7.85
C ALA A 284 8.64 20.72 -6.41
N LEU A 285 9.08 21.86 -5.89
CA LEU A 285 9.64 21.96 -4.53
C LEU A 285 8.80 22.84 -3.59
N ASP A 286 7.67 23.38 -4.06
CA ASP A 286 6.88 24.34 -3.30
C ASP A 286 5.93 23.61 -2.31
N PRO A 287 5.94 23.95 -1.00
CA PRO A 287 5.07 23.36 0.03
C PRO A 287 3.56 23.54 -0.20
N ALA A 288 3.15 24.26 -1.24
CA ALA A 288 1.84 24.86 -1.35
C ALA A 288 0.70 23.90 -1.75
N ASN A 289 1.01 22.64 -2.09
CA ASN A 289 0.02 21.64 -2.55
C ASN A 289 0.11 20.32 -1.77
N HIS A 290 0.62 20.43 -0.55
CA HIS A 290 0.99 19.33 0.30
C HIS A 290 0.17 19.42 1.57
N HIS A 291 -0.80 18.52 1.72
CA HIS A 291 -1.64 18.45 2.91
C HIS A 291 -1.00 17.50 3.90
N ILE A 292 -0.68 18.01 5.09
CA ILE A 292 -0.06 17.24 6.16
C ILE A 292 -1.07 17.04 7.26
N ILE A 293 -1.28 15.79 7.63
CA ILE A 293 -2.10 15.40 8.76
C ILE A 293 -1.18 14.78 9.78
N HIS A 294 -0.93 15.51 10.86
CA HIS A 294 -0.09 15.07 11.95
C HIS A 294 -0.84 14.10 12.86
N ASN A 295 -0.12 13.16 13.46
CA ASN A 295 -0.62 12.24 14.49
C ASN A 295 -1.82 11.40 14.04
N VAL A 296 -1.86 10.98 12.78
CA VAL A 296 -2.87 10.01 12.29
C VAL A 296 -2.59 8.58 12.76
N ILE A 297 -1.32 8.30 13.07
CA ILE A 297 -0.87 7.02 13.63
C ILE A 297 0.19 7.30 14.70
N PRO A 298 0.34 6.42 15.71
CA PRO A 298 1.42 6.55 16.66
C PRO A 298 2.79 6.49 15.94
N ALA A 299 3.71 7.39 16.32
CA ALA A 299 5.03 7.44 15.71
C ALA A 299 5.77 6.11 15.85
N GLY A 300 6.51 5.72 14.80
CA GLY A 300 7.23 4.45 14.74
C GLY A 300 6.38 3.23 14.39
N ILE A 301 5.04 3.27 14.52
CA ILE A 301 4.18 2.14 14.20
C ILE A 301 3.99 2.00 12.68
N LYS A 302 4.36 0.83 12.15
CA LYS A 302 4.18 0.51 10.73
C LYS A 302 2.71 0.58 10.34
N SER A 303 2.44 1.06 9.13
CA SER A 303 1.08 1.20 8.60
C SER A 303 0.98 0.83 7.12
N CYS A 304 -0.20 0.37 6.74
CA CYS A 304 -0.65 0.26 5.36
C CYS A 304 -1.75 1.31 5.14
N VAL A 305 -1.69 2.07 4.05
CA VAL A 305 -2.67 3.10 3.71
C VAL A 305 -3.33 2.80 2.37
N ALA A 306 -4.62 3.06 2.27
CA ALA A 306 -5.38 3.04 1.03
C ALA A 306 -6.23 4.31 0.89
N VAL A 307 -6.16 4.96 -0.28
CA VAL A 307 -7.18 5.93 -0.66
C VAL A 307 -8.38 5.16 -1.17
N HIS A 308 -9.51 5.25 -0.46
CA HIS A 308 -10.71 4.50 -0.81
C HIS A 308 -11.57 5.25 -1.81
N LYS A 309 -11.68 6.57 -1.67
CA LYS A 309 -12.55 7.39 -2.52
C LYS A 309 -12.10 8.85 -2.56
N VAL A 310 -12.25 9.51 -3.70
CA VAL A 310 -12.11 10.97 -3.86
C VAL A 310 -13.39 11.53 -4.47
N GLU A 311 -14.17 12.27 -3.67
CA GLU A 311 -15.47 12.82 -4.05
C GLU A 311 -15.38 14.33 -4.33
N ASN A 312 -15.91 14.76 -5.46
CA ASN A 312 -16.11 16.17 -5.79
C ASN A 312 -17.47 16.65 -5.26
N SER A 313 -17.50 17.82 -4.62
CA SER A 313 -18.74 18.58 -4.45
C SER A 313 -19.29 18.98 -5.82
N GLN A 314 -20.57 18.69 -6.11
CA GLN A 314 -21.23 18.88 -7.43
C GLN A 314 -21.43 20.34 -7.87
N ASN A 315 -20.42 21.20 -7.71
CA ASN A 315 -20.45 22.56 -8.23
C ASN A 315 -19.51 22.68 -9.44
N SER A 316 -20.01 23.26 -10.53
CA SER A 316 -19.35 23.51 -11.83
C SER A 316 -18.14 24.48 -11.78
N SER A 317 -17.48 24.60 -10.64
CA SER A 317 -16.27 25.39 -10.48
C SER A 317 -15.04 24.64 -11.02
N LYS A 318 -14.11 25.38 -11.61
CA LYS A 318 -12.79 24.85 -12.06
C LYS A 318 -11.97 24.15 -10.96
N LEU A 319 -12.32 24.34 -9.69
CA LEU A 319 -11.68 23.78 -8.50
C LEU A 319 -12.77 23.40 -7.47
N PRO A 320 -13.35 22.18 -7.56
CA PRO A 320 -14.37 21.75 -6.63
C PRO A 320 -13.80 21.52 -5.23
N ALA A 321 -14.64 21.71 -4.20
CA ALA A 321 -14.32 21.21 -2.88
C ALA A 321 -14.32 19.68 -2.92
N LEU A 322 -13.37 19.06 -2.22
CA LEU A 322 -13.16 17.62 -2.26
C LEU A 322 -13.34 16.98 -0.90
N ARG A 323 -13.76 15.73 -0.93
CA ARG A 323 -13.68 14.82 0.21
C ARG A 323 -12.89 13.59 -0.19
N THR A 324 -11.75 13.36 0.44
CA THR A 324 -10.92 12.17 0.27
C THR A 324 -11.09 11.24 1.46
N VAL A 325 -11.52 10.00 1.24
CA VAL A 325 -11.63 8.97 2.27
C VAL A 325 -10.40 8.10 2.24
N VAL A 326 -9.71 8.01 3.38
CA VAL A 326 -8.48 7.24 3.55
C VAL A 326 -8.65 6.20 4.64
N TYR A 327 -8.24 4.97 4.35
CA TYR A 327 -8.16 3.90 5.32
C TYR A 327 -6.71 3.64 5.72
N ILE A 328 -6.47 3.42 7.01
CA ILE A 328 -5.15 3.13 7.55
C ILE A 328 -5.25 1.91 8.46
N ILE A 329 -4.41 0.91 8.22
CA ILE A 329 -4.21 -0.24 9.11
C ILE A 329 -2.86 -0.08 9.79
N THR A 330 -2.80 -0.19 11.11
CA THR A 330 -1.58 -0.07 11.90
C THR A 330 -1.21 -1.39 12.57
N HIS A 331 0.08 -1.69 12.64
CA HIS A 331 0.60 -2.95 13.17
C HIS A 331 0.40 -3.16 14.68
N ASP A 332 -0.04 -2.11 15.39
CA ASP A 332 -0.49 -2.15 16.78
C ASP A 332 -1.94 -2.66 16.94
N GLY A 333 -2.65 -2.94 15.85
CA GLY A 333 -3.97 -3.60 15.92
C GLY A 333 -5.17 -2.76 15.52
N TYR A 334 -4.98 -1.59 14.89
CA TYR A 334 -6.10 -0.68 14.61
C TYR A 334 -6.35 -0.49 13.11
N PHE A 335 -7.63 -0.36 12.77
CA PHE A 335 -8.09 0.21 11.51
C PHE A 335 -8.68 1.59 11.77
N ARG A 336 -8.30 2.58 10.95
CA ARG A 336 -8.78 3.96 11.04
C ARG A 336 -9.27 4.44 9.70
N GLU A 337 -10.43 5.09 9.70
CA GLU A 337 -10.96 5.82 8.55
C GLU A 337 -10.88 7.32 8.79
N TYR A 338 -10.24 8.03 7.88
CA TYR A 338 -10.17 9.47 7.85
C TYR A 338 -10.95 10.03 6.67
N SER A 339 -11.73 11.07 6.92
CA SER A 339 -12.31 11.92 5.89
C SER A 339 -11.53 13.23 5.84
N ILE A 340 -10.86 13.50 4.72
CA ILE A 340 -10.07 14.71 4.48
C ILE A 340 -10.84 15.61 3.53
N ASN A 341 -11.30 16.74 4.03
CA ASN A 341 -12.02 17.74 3.24
C ASN A 341 -11.03 18.79 2.74
N THR A 342 -11.01 19.05 1.44
CA THR A 342 -10.22 20.14 0.86
C THR A 342 -11.16 21.19 0.27
N THR A 343 -11.05 22.43 0.73
CA THR A 343 -11.90 23.53 0.26
C THR A 343 -11.46 24.00 -1.14
N LYS A 344 -12.27 24.87 -1.76
CA LYS A 344 -11.92 25.53 -3.03
C LYS A 344 -10.67 26.44 -2.90
N SER A 345 -10.34 26.91 -1.69
CA SER A 345 -9.13 27.69 -1.39
C SER A 345 -7.90 26.81 -1.14
N ASN A 346 -8.01 25.49 -1.32
CA ASN A 346 -6.97 24.50 -1.03
C ASN A 346 -6.57 24.46 0.44
N GLU A 347 -7.51 24.74 1.36
CA GLU A 347 -7.35 24.47 2.78
C GLU A 347 -7.87 23.07 3.09
N SER A 348 -7.17 22.33 3.94
CA SER A 348 -7.59 20.99 4.35
C SER A 348 -8.03 20.92 5.80
N SER A 349 -9.16 20.28 6.05
CA SER A 349 -9.57 19.79 7.36
C SER A 349 -9.75 18.27 7.31
N TRP A 350 -9.71 17.61 8.45
CA TRP A 350 -9.84 16.15 8.52
C TRP A 350 -10.61 15.73 9.76
N VAL A 351 -11.26 14.57 9.67
CA VAL A 351 -12.03 13.97 10.76
C VAL A 351 -11.75 12.47 10.76
N LEU A 352 -11.43 11.91 11.93
CA LEU A 352 -11.45 10.46 12.16
C LEU A 352 -12.92 10.02 12.23
N GLN A 353 -13.36 9.28 11.21
CA GLN A 353 -14.74 8.81 11.10
C GLN A 353 -14.96 7.53 11.92
N ARG A 354 -13.99 6.61 11.86
CA ARG A 354 -14.07 5.31 12.52
C ARG A 354 -12.70 4.86 12.99
N GLU A 355 -12.67 4.22 14.15
CA GLU A 355 -11.53 3.49 14.67
C GLU A 355 -12.02 2.12 15.16
N LEU A 356 -11.34 1.05 14.75
CA LEU A 356 -11.69 -0.32 15.11
C LEU A 356 -10.46 -1.03 15.67
N ASN A 357 -10.62 -1.69 16.80
CA ASN A 357 -9.64 -2.64 17.30
C ASN A 357 -9.80 -3.97 16.54
N LEU A 358 -8.80 -4.35 15.78
CA LEU A 358 -8.80 -5.53 14.90
C LEU A 358 -8.50 -6.83 15.67
N LEU A 359 -8.06 -6.71 16.92
CA LEU A 359 -7.61 -7.80 17.77
C LEU A 359 -8.69 -8.18 18.78
N ASP A 360 -9.47 -7.21 19.23
CA ASP A 360 -10.63 -7.39 20.12
C ASP A 360 -11.92 -7.59 19.32
N THR A 361 -12.11 -8.80 18.80
CA THR A 361 -13.41 -9.22 18.27
C THR A 361 -14.06 -10.06 19.36
N GLY A 362 -14.89 -9.41 20.20
CA GLY A 362 -15.58 -10.03 21.32
C GLY A 362 -16.08 -11.44 20.98
N CYS A 363 -15.55 -12.42 21.71
CA CYS A 363 -16.04 -13.79 21.66
C CYS A 363 -17.35 -13.83 22.46
N SER A 364 -18.46 -13.45 21.85
CA SER A 364 -19.76 -13.95 22.31
C SER A 364 -19.91 -15.36 21.73
N THR A 365 -19.46 -16.35 22.49
CA THR A 365 -20.01 -17.70 22.39
C THR A 365 -21.54 -17.60 22.42
N PRO A 366 -22.29 -18.18 21.46
CA PRO A 366 -23.74 -18.26 21.61
C PRO A 366 -24.01 -19.07 22.87
N GLN A 367 -24.64 -18.43 23.86
CA GLN A 367 -25.22 -19.14 25.00
C GLN A 367 -26.21 -20.15 24.43
N ARG A 368 -25.94 -21.44 24.65
CA ARG A 368 -26.95 -22.48 24.53
C ARG A 368 -28.06 -22.09 25.50
N GLU A 369 -29.24 -21.78 24.97
CA GLU A 369 -30.47 -21.84 25.76
C GLU A 369 -30.67 -23.29 26.17
N GLU A 370 -30.32 -23.60 27.43
CA GLU A 370 -30.82 -24.79 28.09
C GLU A 370 -32.31 -24.58 28.35
N GLN A 371 -33.14 -25.23 27.55
CA GLN A 371 -34.54 -25.46 27.85
C GLN A 371 -34.64 -26.28 29.14
N HIS A 372 -35.04 -25.64 30.23
CA HIS A 372 -35.69 -26.39 31.31
C HIS A 372 -37.13 -26.69 30.89
N LYS A 373 -37.40 -28.00 30.72
CA LYS A 373 -38.74 -28.57 30.82
C LYS A 373 -39.10 -28.68 32.29
N ASP A 374 -40.28 -28.18 32.63
CA ASP A 374 -41.23 -28.89 33.48
C ASP A 374 -42.51 -29.10 32.65
#